data_AF-A0A923XF72-F1
#
_entry.id   AF-A0A923XF72-F1
#
_cell.length_a   1.000
_cell.length_b   1.000
_cell.length_c   1.000
_cell.angle_alpha   90.00
_cell.angle_beta   90.00
_cell.angle_gamma   90.00
#
_symmetry.space_group_name_H-M   'P 1'
#
loop_
_entity.id
_entity.type
_entity.pdbx_description
1 polymer ?
#
loop_
_entity_poly.entity_id
_entity_poly.type
_entity_poly.pdbx_seq_one_letter_code
_entity_poly.pdbx_strand_id
1 'polypeptide(L)'
;MKSITEFSNAALQKVSAAKAALVAAGKSAEELAAGLGESLKLEGDKLKFAMAAADLIADKKAVRRVVVVSFAEGEVAPAKYQQVEDTHYLVEVLEPAKAPVAAAAPAGKGGRPGQGGGFKKDNKSSAPKSSPWGASPEEIEAKKKASKNAALAAKASAKEAPPAKKK
;
A
#
# COMPACT_ATOMS: atom_id res chain seq x y z
N MET A 1 -8.90 -25.31 25.77
CA MET A 1 -8.55 -23.86 25.71
C MET A 1 -8.35 -23.49 24.25
N LYS A 2 -8.80 -22.31 23.82
CA LYS A 2 -8.54 -21.82 22.45
C LYS A 2 -7.09 -21.35 22.37
N SER A 3 -6.32 -21.86 21.42
CA SER A 3 -4.98 -21.34 21.13
C SER A 3 -4.99 -20.62 19.79
N ILE A 4 -4.29 -19.48 19.74
CA ILE A 4 -4.09 -18.69 18.53
C ILE A 4 -2.59 -18.54 18.31
N THR A 5 -2.11 -18.94 17.14
CA THR A 5 -0.72 -18.76 16.71
C THR A 5 -0.70 -17.93 15.44
N GLU A 6 0.10 -16.87 15.43
CA GLU A 6 0.18 -15.96 14.28
C GLU A 6 1.54 -16.03 13.61
N PHE A 7 1.53 -16.07 12.27
CA PHE A 7 2.73 -15.99 11.46
C PHE A 7 2.66 -14.79 10.52
N SER A 8 3.65 -13.90 10.61
CA SER A 8 3.76 -12.77 9.69
C SER A 8 4.23 -13.24 8.31
N ASN A 9 3.90 -12.49 7.26
CA ASN A 9 4.39 -12.80 5.91
C ASN A 9 5.93 -12.95 5.88
N ALA A 10 6.65 -12.04 6.54
CA ALA A 10 8.12 -12.10 6.59
C ALA A 10 8.66 -13.40 7.20
N ALA A 11 7.99 -13.96 8.21
CA ALA A 11 8.35 -15.26 8.78
C ALA A 11 8.03 -16.40 7.79
N LEU A 12 6.86 -16.37 7.17
CA LEU A 12 6.43 -17.40 6.22
C LEU A 12 7.30 -17.45 4.96
N GLN A 13 7.79 -16.31 4.47
CA GLN A 13 8.74 -16.25 3.35
C GLN A 13 10.09 -16.88 3.70
N LYS A 14 10.54 -16.74 4.95
CA LYS A 14 11.76 -17.42 5.41
C LYS A 14 11.56 -18.92 5.50
N VAL A 15 10.39 -19.35 5.99
CA VAL A 15 10.01 -20.77 6.05
C VAL A 15 9.96 -21.37 4.65
N SER A 16 9.29 -20.71 3.70
CA SER A 16 9.19 -21.21 2.32
C SER A 16 10.55 -21.23 1.62
N ALA A 17 11.38 -20.20 1.80
CA ALA A 17 12.73 -20.16 1.25
C ALA A 17 13.63 -21.25 1.83
N ALA A 18 13.61 -21.44 3.15
CA ALA A 18 14.39 -22.50 3.81
C ALA A 18 13.90 -23.89 3.41
N LYS A 19 12.58 -24.08 3.28
CA LYS A 19 11.99 -25.35 2.82
C LYS A 19 12.43 -25.65 1.38
N ALA A 20 12.36 -24.66 0.49
CA ALA A 20 12.81 -24.81 -0.89
C ALA A 20 14.32 -25.11 -0.98
N ALA A 21 15.15 -24.45 -0.16
CA ALA A 21 16.59 -24.71 -0.11
C ALA A 21 16.92 -26.13 0.34
N LEU A 22 16.22 -26.64 1.37
CA LEU A 22 16.44 -27.98 1.89
C LEU A 22 15.88 -29.07 0.95
N VAL A 23 14.76 -28.80 0.25
CA VAL A 23 14.25 -29.67 -0.82
C VAL A 23 15.22 -29.70 -2.01
N ALA A 24 15.76 -28.55 -2.41
CA ALA A 24 16.78 -28.47 -3.46
C ALA A 24 18.08 -29.20 -3.06
N ALA A 25 18.40 -29.25 -1.77
CA ALA A 25 19.50 -30.04 -1.22
C ALA A 25 19.22 -31.55 -1.17
N GLY A 26 18.02 -32.01 -1.57
CA GLY A 26 17.66 -33.43 -1.62
C GLY A 26 17.41 -34.07 -0.25
N LYS A 27 17.13 -33.29 0.78
CA LYS A 27 16.90 -33.80 2.14
C LYS A 27 15.56 -34.52 2.27
N SER A 28 15.52 -35.55 3.12
CA SER A 28 14.31 -36.31 3.42
C SER A 28 13.32 -35.48 4.25
N ALA A 29 12.05 -35.89 4.31
CA ALA A 29 10.98 -35.16 5.01
C ALA A 29 11.26 -34.96 6.52
N GLU A 30 11.94 -35.91 7.15
CA GLU A 30 12.32 -35.84 8.58
C GLU A 30 13.47 -34.86 8.80
N GLU A 31 14.47 -34.85 7.90
CA GLU A 31 15.58 -33.89 7.93
C GLU A 31 15.14 -32.46 7.57
N LEU A 32 14.08 -32.32 6.77
CA LEU A 32 13.45 -31.04 6.46
C LEU A 32 12.87 -30.40 7.72
N ALA A 33 12.13 -31.17 8.53
CA ALA A 33 11.57 -30.66 9.78
C ALA A 33 12.65 -30.27 10.78
N ALA A 34 13.69 -31.09 10.94
CA ALA A 34 14.82 -30.80 11.82
C ALA A 34 15.61 -29.57 11.34
N GLY A 35 15.96 -29.49 10.04
CA GLY A 35 16.71 -28.38 9.48
C GLY A 35 15.93 -27.06 9.47
N LEU A 36 14.61 -27.10 9.27
CA LEU A 36 13.74 -25.93 9.42
C LEU A 36 13.65 -25.49 10.89
N GLY A 37 13.59 -26.44 11.83
CA GLY A 37 13.48 -26.14 13.25
C GLY A 37 14.73 -25.46 13.79
N GLU A 38 15.91 -25.96 13.41
CA GLU A 38 17.20 -25.37 13.78
C GLU A 38 17.40 -23.98 13.16
N SER A 39 17.09 -23.82 11.87
CA SER A 39 17.32 -22.55 11.17
C SER A 39 16.38 -21.43 11.61
N LEU A 40 15.15 -21.78 11.99
CA LEU A 40 14.11 -20.80 12.35
C LEU A 40 13.85 -20.72 13.86
N LYS A 41 14.50 -21.57 14.66
CA LYS A 41 14.28 -21.71 16.12
C LYS A 41 12.81 -21.99 16.44
N LEU A 42 12.16 -22.81 15.61
CA LEU A 42 10.77 -23.23 15.77
C LEU A 42 10.75 -24.73 16.06
N GLU A 43 9.97 -25.13 17.05
CA GLU A 43 9.92 -26.53 17.49
C GLU A 43 8.47 -27.00 17.66
N GLY A 44 8.29 -28.32 17.57
CA GLY A 44 7.03 -28.99 17.80
C GLY A 44 5.90 -28.48 16.91
N ASP A 45 4.75 -28.16 17.51
CA ASP A 45 3.53 -27.78 16.79
C ASP A 45 3.67 -26.45 16.05
N LYS A 46 4.48 -25.51 16.56
CA LYS A 46 4.73 -24.24 15.87
C LYS A 46 5.42 -24.45 14.52
N LEU A 47 6.32 -25.43 14.43
CA LEU A 47 6.99 -25.76 13.18
C LEU A 47 6.00 -26.40 12.19
N LYS A 48 5.18 -27.35 12.64
CA LYS A 48 4.12 -27.95 11.83
C LYS A 48 3.16 -26.90 11.28
N PHE A 49 2.70 -25.99 12.13
CA PHE A 49 1.82 -24.88 11.75
C PHE A 49 2.50 -23.94 10.76
N ALA A 50 3.78 -23.62 10.95
CA ALA A 50 4.53 -22.76 10.05
C ALA A 50 4.71 -23.39 8.66
N MET A 51 4.97 -24.70 8.60
CA MET A 51 5.11 -25.44 7.34
C MET A 51 3.79 -25.50 6.58
N ALA A 52 2.70 -25.88 7.25
CA ALA A 52 1.36 -25.90 6.66
C ALA A 52 0.91 -24.49 6.22
N ALA A 53 1.17 -23.47 7.05
CA ALA A 53 0.88 -22.08 6.70
C ALA A 53 1.69 -21.59 5.49
N ALA A 54 2.95 -22.00 5.36
CA ALA A 54 3.79 -21.67 4.21
C ALA A 54 3.24 -22.30 2.91
N ASP A 55 2.75 -23.54 2.98
CA ASP A 55 2.13 -24.22 1.84
C ASP A 55 0.81 -23.54 1.44
N LEU A 56 -0.01 -23.13 2.41
CA LEU A 56 -1.28 -22.43 2.17
C LEU A 56 -1.14 -21.05 1.53
N ILE A 57 0.05 -20.44 1.59
CA ILE A 57 0.33 -19.13 1.00
C ILE A 57 1.17 -19.21 -0.27
N ALA A 58 1.63 -20.40 -0.68
CA ALA A 58 2.52 -20.56 -1.84
C ALA A 58 1.94 -19.91 -3.11
N ASP A 59 0.64 -20.07 -3.33
CA ASP A 59 -0.06 -19.52 -4.49
C ASP A 59 -0.69 -18.13 -4.24
N LYS A 60 -0.63 -17.63 -3.00
CA LYS A 60 -1.32 -16.39 -2.60
C LYS A 60 -0.39 -15.19 -2.65
N LYS A 61 -0.80 -14.16 -3.40
CA LYS A 61 -0.10 -12.87 -3.45
C LYS A 61 -0.64 -11.93 -2.37
N ALA A 62 0.19 -10.99 -1.92
CA ALA A 62 -0.17 -9.95 -0.95
C ALA A 62 -0.66 -10.46 0.42
N VAL A 63 -0.15 -11.59 0.92
CA VAL A 63 -0.48 -12.06 2.27
C VAL A 63 0.02 -11.08 3.33
N ARG A 64 -0.78 -10.76 4.34
CA ARG A 64 -0.36 -9.96 5.50
C ARG A 64 0.11 -10.85 6.64
N ARG A 65 -0.74 -11.79 7.06
CA ARG A 65 -0.44 -12.78 8.11
C ARG A 65 -1.31 -14.02 7.94
N VAL A 66 -0.87 -15.12 8.54
CA VAL A 66 -1.66 -16.34 8.70
C VAL A 66 -1.93 -16.55 10.19
N VAL A 67 -3.20 -16.73 10.53
CA VAL A 67 -3.65 -16.97 11.91
C VAL A 67 -4.11 -18.42 12.01
N VAL A 68 -3.51 -19.15 12.94
CA VAL A 68 -3.77 -20.55 13.21
C VAL A 68 -4.59 -20.62 14.49
N VAL A 69 -5.75 -21.27 14.45
CA VAL A 69 -6.70 -21.34 15.55
C VAL A 69 -7.07 -22.79 15.81
N SER A 70 -7.00 -23.18 17.10
CA SER A 70 -7.67 -24.39 17.58
C SER A 70 -9.02 -24.02 18.17
N PHE A 71 -10.08 -24.64 17.66
CA PHE A 71 -11.43 -24.49 18.20
C PHE A 71 -11.68 -25.57 19.25
N ALA A 72 -12.52 -25.27 20.25
CA ALA A 72 -12.95 -26.27 21.24
C ALA A 72 -14.03 -27.19 20.63
N GLU A 73 -14.16 -28.42 21.15
CA GLU A 73 -15.22 -29.35 20.73
C GLU A 73 -16.61 -28.69 20.83
N GLY A 74 -17.32 -28.65 19.70
CA GLY A 74 -18.65 -28.04 19.57
C GLY A 74 -18.70 -26.65 18.93
N GLU A 75 -17.55 -26.03 18.62
CA GLU A 75 -17.52 -24.75 17.89
C GLU A 75 -17.33 -24.97 16.38
N VAL A 76 -18.28 -24.46 15.58
CA VAL A 76 -18.16 -24.48 14.12
C VAL A 76 -17.19 -23.40 13.68
N ALA A 77 -16.11 -23.79 13.00
CA ALA A 77 -15.16 -22.84 12.45
C ALA A 77 -15.83 -21.92 11.41
N PRO A 78 -15.59 -20.59 11.45
CA PRO A 78 -16.13 -19.68 10.45
C PRO A 78 -15.65 -20.06 9.04
N ALA A 79 -16.49 -19.90 8.02
CA ALA A 79 -16.21 -20.30 6.62
C ALA A 79 -14.93 -19.66 5.99
N LYS A 80 -14.35 -18.66 6.66
CA LYS A 80 -13.10 -18.00 6.24
C LYS A 80 -11.85 -18.82 6.60
N TYR A 81 -11.96 -19.79 7.50
CA TYR A 81 -10.85 -20.65 7.90
C TYR A 81 -10.75 -21.84 6.94
N GLN A 82 -9.52 -22.14 6.52
CA GLN A 82 -9.16 -23.36 5.82
C GLN A 82 -8.73 -24.39 6.86
N GLN A 83 -9.48 -25.47 6.98
CA GLN A 83 -9.09 -26.59 7.83
C GLN A 83 -8.00 -27.39 7.12
N VAL A 84 -6.86 -27.56 7.79
CA VAL A 84 -5.80 -28.47 7.38
C VAL A 84 -5.61 -29.44 8.54
N GLU A 85 -5.88 -30.72 8.27
CA GLU A 85 -5.95 -31.77 9.28
C GLU A 85 -6.95 -31.39 10.39
N ASP A 86 -6.47 -31.19 11.62
CA ASP A 86 -7.29 -30.82 12.78
C ASP A 86 -7.17 -29.33 13.14
N THR A 87 -6.43 -28.55 12.35
CA THR A 87 -6.11 -27.15 12.67
C THR A 87 -6.70 -26.19 11.65
N HIS A 88 -7.19 -25.04 12.12
CA HIS A 88 -7.86 -24.06 11.26
C HIS A 88 -6.97 -22.86 10.96
N TYR A 89 -6.82 -22.54 9.68
CA TYR A 89 -5.94 -21.50 9.18
C TYR A 89 -6.73 -20.38 8.51
N LEU A 90 -6.51 -19.15 8.96
CA LEU A 90 -7.03 -17.95 8.31
C LEU A 90 -5.87 -17.23 7.63
N VAL A 91 -5.91 -17.15 6.31
CA VAL A 91 -4.94 -16.37 5.54
C VAL A 91 -5.50 -14.97 5.33
N GLU A 92 -4.93 -13.97 6.00
CA GLU A 92 -5.29 -12.57 5.79
C GLU A 92 -4.49 -12.02 4.60
N VAL A 93 -5.20 -11.68 3.53
CA VAL A 93 -4.62 -11.06 2.34
C VAL A 93 -4.86 -9.55 2.42
N LEU A 94 -3.81 -8.78 2.11
CA LEU A 94 -3.91 -7.35 1.88
C LEU A 94 -4.59 -7.15 0.53
N GLU A 95 -5.91 -6.91 0.53
CA GLU A 95 -6.60 -6.53 -0.69
C GLU A 95 -6.05 -5.19 -1.20
N PRO A 96 -5.61 -5.10 -2.47
CA PRO A 96 -5.24 -3.81 -3.03
C PRO A 96 -6.47 -2.91 -2.96
N ALA A 97 -6.27 -1.67 -2.50
CA ALA A 97 -7.33 -0.68 -2.43
C ALA A 97 -8.05 -0.64 -3.80
N LYS A 98 -9.33 -1.02 -3.79
CA LYS A 98 -10.14 -1.03 -5.00
C LYS A 98 -10.12 0.39 -5.55
N ALA A 99 -9.56 0.56 -6.75
CA ALA A 99 -9.53 1.87 -7.39
C ALA A 99 -10.96 2.43 -7.37
N PRO A 100 -11.14 3.71 -7.00
CA PRO A 100 -12.47 4.30 -7.02
C PRO A 100 -13.05 4.07 -8.42
N VAL A 101 -14.23 3.44 -8.48
CA VAL A 101 -14.96 3.28 -9.72
C VAL A 101 -15.10 4.69 -10.28
N ALA A 102 -14.45 4.95 -11.41
CA ALA A 102 -14.58 6.24 -12.07
C ALA A 102 -16.07 6.46 -12.29
N ALA A 103 -16.64 7.45 -11.60
CA ALA A 103 -18.02 7.82 -11.80
C ALA A 103 -18.18 8.09 -13.30
N ALA A 104 -19.03 7.30 -13.97
CA ALA A 104 -19.31 7.49 -15.38
C ALA A 104 -19.68 8.96 -15.58
N ALA A 105 -18.93 9.65 -16.44
CA ALA A 105 -19.23 11.02 -16.79
C ALA A 105 -20.70 11.08 -17.28
N PRO A 106 -21.54 11.99 -16.76
CA PRO A 106 -22.90 12.10 -17.28
C PRO A 106 -22.78 12.55 -18.74
N ALA A 107 -23.17 11.64 -19.65
CA ALA A 107 -23.35 11.95 -21.05
C ALA A 107 -24.38 13.08 -21.14
N GLY A 108 -23.96 14.24 -21.66
CA GLY A 108 -24.84 15.39 -21.80
C GLY A 108 -26.02 15.10 -22.72
N LYS A 109 -27.14 15.81 -22.50
CA LYS A 109 -27.87 16.67 -23.49
C LYS A 109 -29.30 16.97 -22.99
N GLY A 110 -29.65 18.26 -22.96
CA GLY A 110 -30.99 18.79 -22.63
C GLY A 110 -30.95 19.55 -21.30
N GLY A 111 -31.06 20.86 -21.19
CA GLY A 111 -31.82 21.81 -22.00
C GLY A 111 -32.87 22.46 -21.08
N ARG A 112 -32.58 23.62 -20.51
CA ARG A 112 -33.60 24.55 -19.99
C ARG A 112 -33.10 26.00 -20.10
N PRO A 113 -33.83 26.88 -20.82
CA PRO A 113 -33.42 28.24 -21.09
C PRO A 113 -33.79 29.17 -19.93
N GLY A 114 -32.87 30.10 -19.65
CA GLY A 114 -33.02 31.41 -19.00
C GLY A 114 -34.16 31.67 -18.01
N GLN A 115 -33.77 32.06 -16.79
CA GLN A 115 -34.45 33.17 -16.10
C GLN A 115 -33.52 33.85 -15.09
N GLY A 116 -33.15 35.11 -15.40
CA GLY A 116 -32.77 36.22 -14.50
C GLY A 116 -31.55 36.01 -13.57
N GLY A 117 -30.56 36.89 -13.50
CA GLY A 117 -30.41 38.23 -14.00
C GLY A 117 -29.19 38.85 -13.30
N GLY A 118 -28.28 39.39 -14.10
CA GLY A 118 -27.28 40.40 -13.77
C GLY A 118 -26.54 40.35 -12.44
N PHE A 119 -25.27 39.96 -12.48
CA PHE A 119 -24.18 40.81 -11.98
C PHE A 119 -22.95 40.66 -12.88
N LYS A 120 -22.79 41.62 -13.80
CA LYS A 120 -21.46 41.93 -14.36
C LYS A 120 -20.65 42.56 -13.23
N LYS A 121 -19.58 41.90 -12.80
CA LYS A 121 -18.41 42.61 -12.30
C LYS A 121 -17.16 41.86 -12.73
N ASP A 122 -16.45 42.53 -13.62
CA ASP A 122 -15.13 42.21 -14.12
C ASP A 122 -14.16 41.96 -12.97
N ASN A 123 -13.53 40.78 -12.92
CA ASN A 123 -12.06 40.67 -12.91
C ASN A 123 -11.57 39.22 -12.71
N LYS A 124 -10.62 38.84 -13.56
CA LYS A 124 -9.37 38.16 -13.19
C LYS A 124 -9.44 36.64 -12.92
N SER A 125 -8.96 35.90 -13.93
CA SER A 125 -8.29 34.60 -13.85
C SER A 125 -8.76 33.63 -12.76
N SER A 126 -9.76 32.82 -13.08
CA SER A 126 -9.98 31.54 -12.41
C SER A 126 -8.94 30.52 -12.89
N ALA A 127 -7.71 30.63 -12.40
CA ALA A 127 -6.80 29.49 -12.39
C ALA A 127 -7.39 28.41 -11.46
N PRO A 128 -7.50 27.13 -11.88
CA PRO A 128 -7.98 26.09 -10.98
C PRO A 128 -7.03 26.03 -9.78
N LYS A 129 -7.61 26.02 -8.56
CA LYS A 129 -6.84 25.89 -7.32
C LYS A 129 -6.04 24.59 -7.40
N SER A 130 -4.75 24.68 -7.74
CA SER A 130 -3.82 23.56 -7.74
C SER A 130 -3.68 23.09 -6.30
N SER A 131 -4.41 22.04 -5.95
CA SER A 131 -4.25 21.39 -4.66
C SER A 131 -2.80 20.91 -4.53
N PRO A 132 -2.18 21.05 -3.35
CA PRO A 132 -0.74 20.80 -3.16
C PRO A 132 -0.31 19.35 -3.40
N TRP A 133 -1.27 18.44 -3.57
CA TRP A 133 -1.05 17.02 -3.83
C TRP A 133 -1.20 16.63 -5.31
N GLY A 134 -1.40 17.59 -6.23
CA GLY A 134 -1.68 17.32 -7.65
C GLY A 134 -0.78 18.04 -8.67
N ALA A 135 0.34 18.62 -8.24
CA ALA A 135 1.28 19.23 -9.19
C ALA A 135 2.22 18.15 -9.76
N SER A 136 2.17 17.94 -11.09
CA SER A 136 3.12 17.07 -11.78
C SER A 136 4.55 17.64 -11.65
N PRO A 137 5.60 16.79 -11.68
CA PRO A 137 6.99 17.21 -11.43
C PRO A 137 7.45 18.40 -12.29
N GLU A 138 6.97 18.47 -13.53
CA GLU A 138 7.30 19.53 -14.49
C GLU A 138 6.76 20.91 -14.07
N GLU A 139 5.57 20.98 -13.46
CA GLU A 139 5.00 22.25 -12.99
C GLU A 139 5.72 22.79 -11.75
N ILE A 140 6.24 21.90 -10.89
CA ILE A 140 7.01 22.28 -9.71
C ILE A 140 8.35 22.87 -10.14
N GLU A 141 9.02 22.27 -11.14
CA GLU A 141 10.24 22.83 -11.69
C GLU A 141 10.00 24.16 -12.41
N ALA A 142 8.90 24.28 -13.16
CA ALA A 142 8.55 25.54 -13.83
C ALA A 142 8.29 26.66 -12.81
N LYS A 143 7.56 26.38 -11.71
CA LYS A 143 7.34 27.36 -10.64
C LYS A 143 8.65 27.72 -9.92
N LYS A 144 9.51 26.74 -9.62
CA LYS A 144 10.83 27.00 -9.01
C LYS A 144 11.72 27.87 -9.93
N LYS A 145 11.78 27.56 -11.22
CA LYS A 145 12.51 28.34 -12.23
C LYS A 145 11.94 29.76 -12.36
N ALA A 146 10.61 29.92 -12.37
CA ALA A 146 9.95 31.23 -12.42
C ALA A 146 10.26 32.08 -11.18
N SER A 147 10.21 31.51 -9.97
CA SER A 147 10.60 32.22 -8.75
C SER A 147 12.09 32.58 -8.70
N LYS A 148 12.97 31.76 -9.29
CA LYS A 148 14.41 32.03 -9.37
C LYS A 148 14.72 33.16 -10.38
N ASN A 149 14.03 33.20 -11.51
CA ASN A 149 14.16 34.27 -12.49
C ASN A 149 13.59 35.61 -11.98
N ALA A 150 12.47 35.57 -11.24
CA ALA A 150 11.91 36.77 -10.61
C ALA A 150 12.85 37.35 -9.54
N ALA A 151 13.52 36.50 -8.75
CA ALA A 151 14.51 36.93 -7.76
C ALA A 151 15.77 37.53 -8.40
N LEU A 152 16.20 37.00 -9.55
CA LEU A 152 17.34 37.54 -10.30
C LEU A 152 17.00 38.89 -10.97
N ALA A 153 15.79 39.05 -11.49
CA ALA A 153 15.32 40.31 -12.08
C ALA A 153 15.14 41.43 -11.01
N ALA A 154 14.66 41.07 -9.81
CA ALA A 154 14.58 42.00 -8.69
C ALA A 154 15.97 42.45 -8.18
N LYS A 155 16.98 41.57 -8.27
CA LYS A 155 18.35 41.89 -7.86
C LYS A 155 19.12 42.70 -8.90
N ALA A 156 18.77 42.57 -10.19
CA ALA A 156 19.31 43.39 -11.27
C ALA A 156 18.75 44.83 -11.25
N SER A 157 17.46 45.00 -10.96
CA SER A 157 16.81 46.32 -10.86
C SER A 157 17.19 47.13 -9.61
N ALA A 158 17.75 46.48 -8.57
CA ALA A 158 18.26 47.15 -7.39
C ALA A 158 19.69 47.73 -7.56
N LYS A 159 20.38 47.48 -8.68
CA LYS A 159 21.75 47.96 -8.93
C LYS A 159 21.82 49.22 -9.80
N GLU A 160 20.70 49.72 -10.30
CA GLU A 160 20.65 50.90 -11.18
C GLU A 160 19.64 51.96 -10.67
N ALA A 161 19.86 52.44 -9.45
CA ALA A 161 19.26 53.70 -8.97
C ALA A 161 20.40 54.69 -8.70
N PRO A 162 20.49 55.83 -9.41
CA PRO A 162 21.53 56.82 -9.17
C PRO A 162 21.37 57.47 -7.79
N PRO A 163 22.47 57.86 -7.11
CA PRO A 163 22.38 58.47 -5.80
C PRO A 163 21.69 59.84 -5.89
N ALA A 164 20.53 59.96 -5.24
CA ALA A 164 19.85 61.23 -5.04
C ALA A 164 20.76 62.19 -4.26
N LYS A 165 21.18 63.28 -4.93
CA LYS A 165 21.95 64.38 -4.35
C LYS A 165 21.20 64.94 -3.12
N LYS A 166 21.87 64.97 -1.97
CA LYS A 166 21.43 65.72 -0.79
C LYS A 166 22.10 67.10 -0.79
N LYS A 167 21.24 68.12 -0.70
CA LYS A 167 21.44 69.54 -0.40
C LYS A 167 22.21 70.38 -1.42
#